data_AF-A0A1G1ZHJ5-F1
#
_entry.id   AF-A0A1G1ZHJ5-F1
#
_cell.length_a   1.000
_cell.length_b   1.000
_cell.length_c   1.000
_cell.angle_alpha   90.00
_cell.angle_beta   90.00
_cell.angle_gamma   90.00
#
_symmetry.space_group_name_H-M   'P 1'
#
loop_
_entity.id
_entity.type
_entity.pdbx_description
1 polymer ?
#
loop_
_entity_poly.entity_id
_entity_poly.type
_entity_poly.pdbx_seq_one_letter_code
_entity_poly.pdbx_strand_id
1 'polypeptide(L)'
;MRYEKQNGTTHIYNESSETEQQVLRAIVKASFELARPAGMGWLHFNDSQQMTDEIADQCITLEPRYEGDKTVVDMDYVQGRQCKTHVSRVEQGHFTLANHSYERDRGVPDPMLDRAKEIIAGKQSTGLASTSQMYKGESLTLRLKEYGFTRQNGESDWNFRKRVFPDLFKIDGDRAMEFLQGGSVAEWDEMDNMLYLVFVSEDKGKLDRNALAKFAKGFAADPLEMREQRKAVSPPSTNKD
;
A
#
# COMPACT_ATOMS: atom_id res chain seq x y z
N MET A 1 -22.14 2.07 -2.45
CA MET A 1 -21.18 2.93 -1.75
C MET A 1 -20.45 3.73 -2.80
N ARG A 2 -20.38 5.05 -2.64
CA ARG A 2 -19.58 5.93 -3.50
C ARG A 2 -18.47 6.61 -2.71
N TYR A 3 -17.37 6.96 -3.38
CA TYR A 3 -16.30 7.75 -2.77
C TYR A 3 -15.71 8.73 -3.78
N GLU A 4 -15.13 9.82 -3.29
CA GLU A 4 -14.48 10.84 -4.10
C GLU A 4 -13.42 11.58 -3.27
N LYS A 5 -12.35 12.07 -3.93
CA LYS A 5 -11.31 12.88 -3.28
C LYS A 5 -11.67 14.36 -3.42
N GLN A 6 -11.92 15.04 -2.31
CA GLN A 6 -12.18 16.48 -2.23
C GLN A 6 -11.09 17.15 -1.40
N ASN A 7 -10.40 18.14 -1.96
CA ASN A 7 -9.33 18.89 -1.26
C ASN A 7 -8.26 18.01 -0.58
N GLY A 8 -7.91 16.88 -1.20
CA GLY A 8 -6.92 15.94 -0.64
C GLY A 8 -7.47 14.94 0.38
N THR A 9 -8.73 15.08 0.80
CA THR A 9 -9.42 14.15 1.70
C THR A 9 -10.35 13.24 0.91
N THR A 10 -10.38 11.95 1.24
CA THR A 10 -11.29 11.00 0.60
C THR A 10 -12.59 10.94 1.39
N HIS A 11 -13.68 11.29 0.73
CA HIS A 11 -15.04 11.26 1.25
C HIS A 11 -15.72 9.98 0.78
N ILE A 12 -16.43 9.31 1.69
CA ILE A 12 -17.12 8.05 1.47
C ILE A 12 -18.58 8.24 1.84
N TYR A 13 -19.49 7.83 0.96
CA TYR A 13 -20.91 7.98 1.17
C TYR A 13 -21.63 6.65 0.97
N ASN A 14 -22.54 6.37 1.89
CA ASN A 14 -23.48 5.27 1.76
C ASN A 14 -24.45 5.53 0.60
N GLU A 15 -24.85 4.45 -0.05
CA GLU A 15 -26.01 4.46 -0.93
C GLU A 15 -27.28 4.09 -0.16
N SER A 16 -28.44 4.40 -0.72
CA SER A 16 -29.74 4.23 -0.06
C SER A 16 -30.07 2.78 0.30
N SER A 17 -29.40 1.80 -0.31
CA SER A 17 -29.54 0.37 -0.02
C SER A 17 -28.57 -0.15 1.05
N GLU A 18 -27.74 0.72 1.63
CA GLU A 18 -26.62 0.33 2.49
C GLU A 18 -26.74 0.93 3.89
N THR A 19 -26.44 0.12 4.90
CA THR A 19 -26.28 0.59 6.28
C THR A 19 -24.85 1.05 6.54
N GLU A 20 -24.65 1.94 7.52
CA GLU A 20 -23.30 2.34 7.96
C GLU A 20 -22.46 1.13 8.38
N GLN A 21 -23.05 0.18 9.11
CA GLN A 21 -22.35 -1.03 9.53
C GLN A 21 -21.84 -1.83 8.34
N GLN A 22 -22.67 -2.01 7.29
CA GLN A 22 -22.26 -2.73 6.08
C GLN A 22 -21.09 -2.05 5.37
N VAL A 23 -21.15 -0.73 5.21
CA VAL A 23 -20.09 0.05 4.54
C VAL A 23 -18.79 0.00 5.34
N LEU A 24 -18.85 0.26 6.64
CA LEU A 24 -17.66 0.27 7.50
C LEU A 24 -17.04 -1.12 7.62
N ARG A 25 -17.86 -2.17 7.73
CA ARG A 25 -17.39 -3.56 7.74
C ARG A 25 -16.70 -3.92 6.43
N ALA A 26 -17.24 -3.50 5.30
CA ALA A 26 -16.63 -3.74 4.01
C ALA A 26 -15.26 -3.03 3.88
N ILE A 27 -15.14 -1.79 4.35
CA ILE A 27 -13.87 -1.05 4.41
C ILE A 27 -12.85 -1.78 5.29
N VAL A 28 -13.26 -2.21 6.48
CA VAL A 28 -12.40 -2.92 7.44
C VAL A 28 -11.87 -4.23 6.83
N LYS A 29 -12.76 -5.03 6.24
CA LYS A 29 -12.40 -6.30 5.58
C LYS A 29 -11.50 -6.06 4.36
N ALA A 30 -11.82 -5.08 3.51
CA ALA A 30 -10.99 -4.73 2.36
C ALA A 30 -9.59 -4.24 2.77
N SER A 31 -9.53 -3.37 3.79
CA SER A 31 -8.26 -2.88 4.34
C SER A 31 -7.38 -4.02 4.82
N PHE A 32 -7.95 -4.96 5.58
CA PHE A 32 -7.27 -6.15 6.09
C PHE A 32 -6.84 -7.11 4.98
N GLU A 33 -7.75 -7.43 4.05
CA GLU A 33 -7.50 -8.34 2.92
C GLU A 33 -6.32 -7.85 2.08
N LEU A 34 -6.26 -6.55 1.82
CA LEU A 34 -5.21 -5.97 0.97
C LEU A 34 -3.94 -5.62 1.76
N ALA A 35 -3.94 -5.77 3.08
CA ALA A 35 -2.82 -5.38 3.93
C ALA A 35 -1.69 -6.40 3.92
N ARG A 36 -0.47 -5.90 3.77
CA ARG A 36 0.75 -6.68 3.90
C ARG A 36 1.27 -6.64 5.34
N PRO A 37 1.98 -7.68 5.77
CA PRO A 37 2.72 -7.61 7.03
C PRO A 37 3.87 -6.60 6.95
N ALA A 38 4.19 -5.97 8.08
CA ALA A 38 5.31 -5.04 8.18
C ALA A 38 6.03 -5.16 9.53
N GLY A 39 7.35 -4.95 9.52
CA GLY A 39 8.19 -5.06 10.71
C GLY A 39 8.05 -6.43 11.38
N MET A 40 7.89 -6.45 12.71
CA MET A 40 7.67 -7.68 13.47
C MET A 40 6.30 -8.35 13.20
N GLY A 41 5.42 -7.69 12.46
CA GLY A 41 4.11 -8.24 12.06
C GLY A 41 4.22 -9.53 11.23
N TRP A 42 5.36 -9.75 10.56
CA TRP A 42 5.66 -11.00 9.85
C TRP A 42 5.59 -12.25 10.74
N LEU A 43 5.87 -12.14 12.05
CA LEU A 43 5.79 -13.27 12.98
C LEU A 43 4.35 -13.69 13.30
N HIS A 44 3.39 -12.83 13.02
CA HIS A 44 1.97 -13.03 13.33
C HIS A 44 1.09 -13.07 12.07
N PHE A 45 1.71 -13.00 10.89
CA PHE A 45 1.01 -12.98 9.62
C PHE A 45 0.64 -14.39 9.16
N ASN A 46 -0.62 -14.56 8.81
CA ASN A 46 -1.14 -15.76 8.17
C ASN A 46 -1.93 -15.32 6.94
N ASP A 47 -1.46 -15.66 5.74
CA ASP A 47 -2.06 -15.28 4.46
C ASP A 47 -3.46 -15.87 4.24
N SER A 48 -3.73 -17.05 4.79
CA SER A 48 -5.04 -17.71 4.75
C SER A 48 -6.06 -17.11 5.71
N GLN A 49 -5.62 -16.27 6.65
CA GLN A 49 -6.52 -15.66 7.62
C GLN A 49 -7.44 -14.65 6.94
N GLN A 50 -8.74 -14.88 7.09
CA GLN A 50 -9.78 -13.95 6.68
C GLN A 50 -10.36 -13.23 7.89
N MET A 51 -10.78 -11.99 7.67
CA MET A 51 -11.48 -11.21 8.68
C MET A 51 -12.97 -11.57 8.63
N THR A 52 -13.47 -12.15 9.72
CA THR A 52 -14.91 -12.41 9.88
C THR A 52 -15.66 -11.12 10.15
N ASP A 53 -16.99 -11.16 10.03
CA ASP A 53 -17.84 -10.01 10.32
C ASP A 53 -17.72 -9.59 11.79
N GLU A 54 -17.61 -10.54 12.71
CA GLU A 54 -17.47 -10.29 14.14
C GLU A 54 -16.14 -9.61 14.48
N ILE A 55 -15.03 -10.03 13.83
CA ILE A 55 -13.73 -9.40 14.02
C ILE A 55 -13.71 -8.00 13.39
N ALA A 56 -14.35 -7.85 12.23
CA ALA A 56 -14.47 -6.55 11.59
C ALA A 56 -15.26 -5.56 12.47
N ASP A 57 -16.35 -6.04 13.08
CA ASP A 57 -17.20 -5.23 13.97
C ASP A 57 -16.43 -4.75 15.21
N GLN A 58 -15.42 -5.49 15.69
CA GLN A 58 -14.53 -5.04 16.78
C GLN A 58 -13.64 -3.85 16.40
N CYS A 59 -13.40 -3.64 15.10
CA CYS A 59 -12.64 -2.50 14.59
C CYS A 59 -13.53 -1.27 14.36
N ILE A 60 -14.84 -1.37 14.61
CA ILE A 60 -15.84 -0.35 14.34
C ILE A 60 -16.39 0.18 15.65
N THR A 61 -16.47 1.50 15.79
CA THR A 61 -17.09 2.14 16.95
C THR A 61 -18.06 3.22 16.47
N LEU A 62 -19.35 2.89 16.38
CA LEU A 62 -20.37 3.84 15.91
C LEU A 62 -20.75 4.89 16.96
N GLU A 63 -20.54 4.58 18.23
CA GLU A 63 -20.82 5.48 19.35
C GLU A 63 -19.54 6.26 19.73
N PRO A 64 -19.58 7.60 19.85
CA PRO A 64 -18.42 8.38 20.25
C PRO A 64 -17.85 7.92 21.60
N ARG A 65 -16.54 7.72 21.68
CA ARG A 65 -15.87 7.37 22.95
C ARG A 65 -15.85 8.53 23.95
N TYR A 66 -15.84 9.75 23.43
CA TYR A 66 -15.90 11.00 24.18
C TYR A 66 -16.44 12.12 23.27
N GLU A 67 -16.80 13.26 23.87
CA GLU A 67 -17.32 14.41 23.13
C GLU A 67 -16.30 14.88 22.08
N GLY A 68 -16.72 14.89 20.81
CA GLY A 68 -15.87 15.28 19.69
C GLY A 68 -15.10 14.13 19.01
N ASP A 69 -15.11 12.90 19.55
CA ASP A 69 -14.56 11.75 18.82
C ASP A 69 -15.48 11.39 17.65
N LYS A 70 -14.96 11.57 16.44
CA LYS A 70 -15.65 11.21 15.20
C LYS A 70 -15.11 9.91 14.60
N THR A 71 -14.10 9.29 15.20
CA THR A 71 -13.45 8.11 14.65
C THR A 71 -14.36 6.90 14.78
N VAL A 72 -14.71 6.30 13.64
CA VAL A 72 -15.58 5.11 13.59
C VAL A 72 -14.85 3.84 13.17
N VAL A 73 -13.67 3.97 12.55
CA VAL A 73 -12.76 2.85 12.28
C VAL A 73 -11.36 3.28 12.64
N ASP A 74 -10.66 2.44 13.38
CA ASP A 74 -9.27 2.65 13.76
C ASP A 74 -8.47 1.35 13.58
N MET A 75 -7.74 1.25 12.47
CA MET A 75 -6.96 0.07 12.11
C MET A 75 -5.53 0.47 11.77
N ASP A 76 -4.65 0.57 12.77
CA ASP A 76 -3.22 0.77 12.54
C ASP A 76 -2.55 -0.54 12.08
N TYR A 77 -2.29 -1.44 13.03
CA TYR A 77 -1.81 -2.81 12.77
C TYR A 77 -2.81 -3.82 13.30
N VAL A 78 -3.25 -4.75 12.45
CA VAL A 78 -4.24 -5.77 12.80
C VAL A 78 -3.69 -7.14 12.41
N GLN A 79 -3.45 -8.01 13.40
CA GLN A 79 -2.96 -9.38 13.20
C GLN A 79 -1.74 -9.45 12.25
N GLY A 80 -0.71 -8.66 12.60
CA GLY A 80 0.53 -8.57 11.85
C GLY A 80 0.49 -7.71 10.58
N ARG A 81 -0.69 -7.30 10.13
CA ARG A 81 -0.88 -6.53 8.89
C ARG A 81 -0.90 -5.03 9.14
N GLN A 82 -0.22 -4.26 8.32
CA GLN A 82 -0.19 -2.80 8.36
C GLN A 82 -1.43 -2.24 7.65
N CYS A 83 -2.55 -2.06 8.37
CA CYS A 83 -3.82 -1.62 7.79
C CYS A 83 -3.83 -0.12 7.48
N LYS A 84 -3.45 0.71 8.45
CA LYS A 84 -3.37 2.19 8.36
C LYS A 84 -4.67 2.86 7.89
N THR A 85 -5.80 2.24 8.22
CA THR A 85 -7.14 2.70 7.83
C THR A 85 -7.80 3.35 9.04
N HIS A 86 -7.98 4.67 8.96
CA HIS A 86 -8.70 5.44 9.98
C HIS A 86 -9.83 6.20 9.30
N VAL A 87 -11.06 5.95 9.73
CA VAL A 87 -12.27 6.55 9.16
C VAL A 87 -12.98 7.35 10.24
N SER A 88 -13.38 8.57 9.89
CA SER A 88 -14.17 9.44 10.76
C SER A 88 -15.55 9.70 10.16
N ARG A 89 -16.59 9.70 10.99
CA ARG A 89 -17.95 10.11 10.60
C ARG A 89 -18.04 11.62 10.54
N VAL A 90 -18.49 12.14 9.40
CA VAL A 90 -18.85 13.56 9.25
C VAL A 90 -20.30 13.76 9.68
N GLU A 91 -21.19 12.95 9.12
CA GLU A 91 -22.61 12.85 9.43
C GLU A 91 -23.11 11.43 9.10
N GLN A 92 -24.39 11.15 9.35
CA GLN A 92 -24.94 9.82 9.11
C GLN A 92 -24.80 9.41 7.64
N GLY A 93 -24.12 8.29 7.39
CA GLY A 93 -23.85 7.78 6.04
C GLY A 93 -22.77 8.54 5.26
N HIS A 94 -22.05 9.48 5.89
CA HIS A 94 -20.93 10.21 5.30
C HIS A 94 -19.68 10.13 6.18
N PHE A 95 -18.60 9.63 5.60
CA PHE A 95 -17.33 9.43 6.27
C PHE A 95 -16.17 10.09 5.52
N THR A 96 -15.07 10.28 6.23
CA THR A 96 -13.78 10.69 5.65
C THR A 96 -12.69 9.71 6.05
N LEU A 97 -11.80 9.38 5.11
CA LEU A 97 -10.60 8.60 5.36
C LEU A 97 -9.42 9.52 5.68
N ALA A 98 -8.63 9.16 6.70
CA ALA A 98 -7.37 9.83 7.00
C ALA A 98 -6.29 9.43 5.97
N ASN A 99 -6.32 10.09 4.80
CA ASN A 99 -5.48 9.74 3.66
C ASN A 99 -3.98 9.71 3.96
N HIS A 100 -3.47 10.64 4.78
CA HIS A 100 -2.02 10.76 5.00
C HIS A 100 -1.36 9.47 5.50
N SER A 101 -1.93 8.82 6.53
CA SER A 101 -1.38 7.57 7.09
C SER A 101 -1.44 6.44 6.08
N TYR A 102 -2.56 6.33 5.36
CA TYR A 102 -2.75 5.31 4.34
C TYR A 102 -1.82 5.54 3.14
N GLU A 103 -1.75 6.75 2.59
CA GLU A 103 -0.92 7.10 1.44
C GLU A 103 0.57 6.91 1.72
N ARG A 104 1.02 7.22 2.94
CA ARG A 104 2.39 6.97 3.35
C ARG A 104 2.74 5.48 3.36
N ASP A 105 1.91 4.65 3.96
CA ASP A 105 2.29 3.26 4.27
C ASP A 105 1.73 2.23 3.29
N ARG A 106 0.66 2.57 2.57
CA ARG A 106 -0.18 1.65 1.77
C ARG A 106 -0.42 2.11 0.34
N GLY A 107 -0.03 3.33 -0.03
CA GLY A 107 -0.28 3.87 -1.36
C GLY A 107 -1.67 4.48 -1.48
N VAL A 108 -2.26 4.52 -2.66
CA VAL A 108 -3.58 5.14 -2.83
C VAL A 108 -4.70 4.29 -2.21
N PRO A 109 -5.75 4.90 -1.62
CA PRO A 109 -6.84 4.17 -0.97
C PRO A 109 -7.84 3.55 -1.94
N ASP A 110 -7.89 4.00 -3.19
CA ASP A 110 -8.89 3.61 -4.19
C ASP A 110 -9.05 2.08 -4.34
N PRO A 111 -7.96 1.27 -4.45
CA PRO A 111 -8.10 -0.19 -4.54
C PRO A 111 -8.80 -0.82 -3.31
N MET A 112 -8.57 -0.27 -2.12
CA MET A 112 -9.24 -0.73 -0.90
C MET A 112 -10.72 -0.33 -0.90
N LEU A 113 -11.04 0.89 -1.33
CA LEU A 113 -12.42 1.35 -1.41
C LEU A 113 -13.21 0.67 -2.52
N ASP A 114 -12.58 0.36 -3.65
CA ASP A 114 -13.19 -0.45 -4.71
C ASP A 114 -13.41 -1.88 -4.22
N ARG A 115 -12.44 -2.48 -3.54
CA ARG A 115 -12.63 -3.79 -2.91
C ARG A 115 -13.75 -3.77 -1.87
N ALA A 116 -13.91 -2.69 -1.11
CA ALA A 116 -15.03 -2.55 -0.18
C ALA A 116 -16.39 -2.56 -0.93
N LYS A 117 -16.51 -1.85 -2.06
CA LYS A 117 -17.72 -1.93 -2.92
C LYS A 117 -17.99 -3.36 -3.38
N GLU A 118 -16.95 -4.07 -3.77
CA GLU A 118 -17.06 -5.47 -4.20
C GLU A 118 -17.53 -6.41 -3.09
N ILE A 119 -17.04 -6.21 -1.87
CA ILE A 119 -17.49 -6.96 -0.69
C ILE A 119 -18.98 -6.70 -0.42
N ILE A 120 -19.43 -5.43 -0.52
CA ILE A 120 -20.86 -5.09 -0.39
C ILE A 120 -21.70 -5.79 -1.47
N ALA A 121 -21.17 -5.87 -2.70
CA ALA A 121 -21.80 -6.59 -3.80
C ALA A 121 -21.69 -8.13 -3.71
N GLY A 122 -21.09 -8.68 -2.65
CA GLY A 122 -20.97 -10.12 -2.44
C GLY A 122 -19.88 -10.82 -3.26
N LYS A 123 -18.91 -10.08 -3.81
CA LYS A 123 -17.81 -10.69 -4.58
C LYS A 123 -16.75 -11.32 -3.65
N GLN A 124 -16.23 -12.47 -4.07
CA GLN A 124 -15.19 -13.19 -3.33
C GLN A 124 -13.84 -12.48 -3.32
N SER A 125 -12.97 -12.93 -2.40
CA SER A 125 -11.63 -12.37 -2.17
C SER A 125 -10.75 -12.41 -3.41
N THR A 126 -9.93 -11.37 -3.54
CA THR A 126 -8.96 -11.17 -4.62
C THR A 126 -7.52 -11.45 -4.19
N GLY A 127 -7.30 -11.83 -2.92
CA GLY A 127 -5.96 -12.00 -2.35
C GLY A 127 -5.30 -10.66 -1.99
N LEU A 128 -4.00 -10.71 -1.67
CA LEU A 128 -3.26 -9.53 -1.22
C LEU A 128 -3.06 -8.51 -2.36
N ALA A 129 -3.21 -7.21 -2.06
CA ALA A 129 -2.92 -6.16 -3.03
C ALA A 129 -1.45 -6.16 -3.45
N SER A 130 -1.20 -5.71 -4.68
CA SER A 130 0.12 -5.30 -5.10
C SER A 130 0.51 -3.98 -4.44
N THR A 131 1.76 -3.91 -4.00
CA THR A 131 2.41 -2.77 -3.37
C THR A 131 2.87 -1.71 -4.37
N SER A 132 2.74 -1.96 -5.68
CA SER A 132 3.17 -1.04 -6.76
C SER A 132 2.69 0.40 -6.57
N GLN A 133 1.47 0.58 -6.03
CA GLN A 133 0.90 1.90 -5.73
C GLN A 133 1.69 2.70 -4.69
N MET A 134 2.42 2.01 -3.81
CA MET A 134 3.28 2.63 -2.80
C MET A 134 4.60 3.19 -3.36
N TYR A 135 4.89 2.92 -4.63
CA TYR A 135 6.13 3.27 -5.30
C TYR A 135 5.91 4.19 -6.51
N LYS A 136 4.74 4.85 -6.57
CA LYS A 136 4.41 5.88 -7.57
C LYS A 136 3.69 7.09 -6.97
N GLY A 137 3.67 8.19 -7.72
CA GLY A 137 2.93 9.42 -7.41
C GLY A 137 3.17 10.03 -6.02
N GLU A 138 2.09 10.41 -5.34
CA GLU A 138 2.10 11.07 -4.04
C GLU A 138 2.68 10.16 -2.94
N SER A 139 2.33 8.87 -2.95
CA SER A 139 2.85 7.89 -1.98
C SER A 139 4.38 7.77 -2.05
N LEU A 140 4.94 7.62 -3.25
CA LEU A 140 6.39 7.62 -3.45
C LEU A 140 7.04 8.89 -2.87
N THR A 141 6.39 10.04 -3.07
CA THR A 141 6.87 11.34 -2.58
C THR A 141 6.87 11.42 -1.06
N LEU A 142 5.79 11.00 -0.42
CA LEU A 142 5.68 10.98 1.04
C LEU A 142 6.72 10.06 1.67
N ARG A 143 6.91 8.85 1.12
CA ARG A 143 7.85 7.87 1.68
C ARG A 143 9.30 8.29 1.51
N LEU A 144 9.68 8.81 0.35
CA LEU A 144 11.06 9.29 0.14
C LEU A 144 11.38 10.56 0.94
N LYS A 145 10.36 11.36 1.30
CA LYS A 145 10.51 12.52 2.18
C LYS A 145 10.96 12.15 3.60
N GLU A 146 10.61 10.95 4.09
CA GLU A 146 11.08 10.45 5.40
C GLU A 146 12.60 10.30 5.47
N TYR A 147 13.23 10.05 4.32
CA TYR A 147 14.69 9.98 4.16
C TYR A 147 15.30 11.33 3.78
N GLY A 148 14.52 12.42 3.81
CA GLY A 148 14.96 13.76 3.45
C GLY A 148 14.97 14.06 1.95
N PHE A 149 14.43 13.17 1.10
CA PHE A 149 14.40 13.39 -0.35
C PHE A 149 13.10 14.04 -0.82
N THR A 150 13.22 15.11 -1.61
CA THR A 150 12.06 15.80 -2.21
C THR A 150 12.08 15.63 -3.73
N ARG A 151 10.89 15.47 -4.31
CA ARG A 151 10.68 15.37 -5.76
C ARG A 151 10.87 16.74 -6.41
N GLN A 152 11.56 16.77 -7.55
CA GLN A 152 11.71 17.99 -8.35
C GLN A 152 10.46 18.25 -9.19
N ASN A 153 10.20 19.52 -9.52
CA ASN A 153 9.04 19.88 -10.33
C ASN A 153 9.12 19.19 -11.71
N GLY A 154 8.03 18.53 -12.13
CA GLY A 154 7.96 17.78 -13.39
C GLY A 154 8.76 16.46 -13.42
N GLU A 155 9.35 16.04 -12.30
CA GLU A 155 10.12 14.80 -12.24
C GLU A 155 9.22 13.57 -12.23
N SER A 156 9.46 12.65 -13.18
CA SER A 156 8.76 11.36 -13.23
C SER A 156 9.13 10.47 -12.04
N ASP A 157 8.25 9.53 -11.69
CA ASP A 157 8.51 8.56 -10.61
C ASP A 157 9.81 7.80 -10.82
N TRP A 158 10.11 7.40 -12.06
CA TRP A 158 11.32 6.67 -12.40
C TRP A 158 12.58 7.51 -12.25
N ASN A 159 12.55 8.76 -12.71
CA ASN A 159 13.69 9.66 -12.56
C ASN A 159 13.94 10.01 -11.09
N PHE A 160 12.87 10.19 -10.32
CA PHE A 160 12.98 10.44 -8.89
C PHE A 160 13.65 9.28 -8.16
N ARG A 161 13.18 8.03 -8.38
CA ARG A 161 13.78 6.82 -7.81
C ARG A 161 15.25 6.66 -8.17
N LYS A 162 15.61 6.80 -9.46
CA LYS A 162 17.02 6.71 -9.90
C LYS A 162 17.92 7.77 -9.26
N ARG A 163 17.43 9.00 -9.13
CA ARG A 163 18.21 10.11 -8.59
C ARG A 163 18.53 9.90 -7.11
N VAL A 164 17.56 9.47 -6.34
CA VAL A 164 17.73 9.27 -4.88
C VAL A 164 18.42 7.97 -4.54
N PHE A 165 18.35 6.95 -5.42
CA PHE A 165 18.86 5.60 -5.17
C PHE A 165 20.29 5.56 -4.59
N PRO A 166 21.31 6.24 -5.15
CA PRO A 166 22.67 6.15 -4.64
C PRO A 166 22.80 6.63 -3.19
N ASP A 167 22.09 7.69 -2.84
CA ASP A 167 22.15 8.32 -1.53
C ASP A 167 21.28 7.53 -0.53
N LEU A 168 20.10 7.09 -0.96
CA LEU A 168 19.23 6.23 -0.15
C LEU A 168 19.87 4.87 0.14
N PHE A 169 20.56 4.26 -0.81
CA PHE A 169 21.21 2.96 -0.63
C PHE A 169 22.30 2.99 0.45
N LYS A 170 22.94 4.15 0.65
CA LYS A 170 23.92 4.35 1.74
C LYS A 170 23.26 4.46 3.11
N ILE A 171 22.00 4.89 3.18
CA ILE A 171 21.22 5.02 4.41
C ILE A 171 20.54 3.68 4.72
N ASP A 172 19.81 3.13 3.74
CA ASP A 172 19.04 1.90 3.82
C ASP A 172 19.04 1.21 2.44
N GLY A 173 19.95 0.24 2.27
CA GLY A 173 20.12 -0.49 1.02
C GLY A 173 18.90 -1.31 0.62
N ASP A 174 18.18 -1.86 1.60
CA ASP A 174 17.07 -2.77 1.34
C ASP A 174 15.87 -1.95 0.83
N ARG A 175 15.57 -0.82 1.48
CA ARG A 175 14.55 0.12 1.00
C ARG A 175 14.92 0.78 -0.31
N ALA A 176 16.19 1.14 -0.51
CA ALA A 176 16.64 1.69 -1.79
C ALA A 176 16.33 0.74 -2.96
N MET A 177 16.54 -0.56 -2.76
CA MET A 177 16.22 -1.58 -3.77
C MET A 177 14.70 -1.72 -3.97
N GLU A 178 13.89 -1.75 -2.91
CA GLU A 178 12.43 -1.74 -3.04
C GLU A 178 11.91 -0.54 -3.82
N PHE A 179 12.43 0.67 -3.55
CA PHE A 179 12.07 1.85 -4.31
C PHE A 179 12.51 1.73 -5.76
N LEU A 180 13.76 1.37 -6.03
CA LEU A 180 14.28 1.24 -7.39
C LEU A 180 13.47 0.21 -8.20
N GLN A 181 13.17 -0.94 -7.61
CA GLN A 181 12.38 -2.03 -8.22
C GLN A 181 10.87 -1.75 -8.23
N GLY A 182 10.41 -0.72 -7.51
CA GLY A 182 9.00 -0.32 -7.43
C GLY A 182 8.07 -1.39 -6.84
N GLY A 183 8.52 -2.10 -5.82
CA GLY A 183 7.70 -3.14 -5.18
C GLY A 183 8.38 -3.69 -3.93
N SER A 184 7.59 -4.18 -2.98
CA SER A 184 8.11 -4.86 -1.80
C SER A 184 8.82 -6.15 -2.17
N VAL A 185 9.81 -6.57 -1.39
CA VAL A 185 10.53 -7.84 -1.59
C VAL A 185 9.59 -9.05 -1.70
N ALA A 186 8.44 -9.02 -1.01
CA ALA A 186 7.44 -10.09 -1.07
C ALA A 186 6.77 -10.28 -2.45
N GLU A 187 6.99 -9.37 -3.40
CA GLU A 187 6.46 -9.45 -4.78
C GLU A 187 7.53 -9.68 -5.83
N TRP A 188 8.79 -9.82 -5.41
CA TRP A 188 9.91 -9.98 -6.30
C TRP A 188 9.93 -11.39 -6.89
N ASP A 189 10.13 -11.45 -8.21
CA ASP A 189 10.37 -12.71 -8.91
C ASP A 189 11.82 -13.20 -8.67
N GLU A 190 12.17 -14.38 -9.18
CA GLU A 190 13.52 -14.93 -9.02
C GLU A 190 14.61 -14.01 -9.58
N MET A 191 14.32 -13.27 -10.65
CA MET A 191 15.27 -12.35 -11.26
C MET A 191 15.50 -11.12 -10.37
N ASP A 192 14.42 -10.54 -9.83
CA ASP A 192 14.47 -9.45 -8.86
C ASP A 192 15.29 -9.86 -7.62
N ASN A 193 15.07 -11.08 -7.11
CA ASN A 193 15.80 -11.63 -5.95
C ASN A 193 17.28 -11.86 -6.25
N MET A 194 17.62 -12.44 -7.40
CA MET A 194 19.02 -12.64 -7.82
C MET A 194 19.76 -11.31 -7.95
N LEU A 195 19.12 -10.30 -8.55
CA LEU A 195 19.68 -8.97 -8.67
C LEU A 195 19.94 -8.35 -7.29
N TYR A 196 18.98 -8.45 -6.37
CA TYR A 196 19.14 -7.99 -5.01
C TYR A 196 20.29 -8.71 -4.29
N LEU A 197 20.36 -10.04 -4.37
CA LEU A 197 21.41 -10.82 -3.73
C LEU A 197 22.80 -10.41 -4.21
N VAL A 198 23.03 -10.33 -5.53
CA VAL A 198 24.32 -9.89 -6.08
C VAL A 198 24.67 -8.48 -5.58
N PHE A 199 23.69 -7.57 -5.54
CA PHE A 199 23.96 -6.17 -5.25
C PHE A 199 24.05 -5.82 -3.76
N VAL A 200 23.27 -6.50 -2.90
CA VAL A 200 23.16 -6.22 -1.47
C VAL A 200 23.97 -7.19 -0.62
N SER A 201 24.11 -8.47 -1.01
CA SER A 201 24.86 -9.44 -0.20
C SER A 201 26.37 -9.41 -0.45
N GLU A 202 26.82 -9.11 -1.68
CA GLU A 202 28.25 -9.10 -2.01
C GLU A 202 28.91 -7.72 -1.83
N ASP A 203 28.10 -6.66 -1.92
CA ASP A 203 28.58 -5.28 -2.15
C ASP A 203 28.09 -4.22 -1.16
N LYS A 204 27.34 -4.58 -0.10
CA LYS A 204 26.84 -3.62 0.91
C LYS A 204 28.02 -2.81 1.49
N GLY A 205 28.07 -1.53 1.15
CA GLY A 205 29.11 -0.59 1.60
C GLY A 205 30.33 -0.44 0.68
N LYS A 206 30.55 -1.32 -0.30
CA LYS A 206 31.73 -1.28 -1.19
C LYS A 206 31.57 -0.37 -2.39
N LEU A 207 30.35 -0.28 -2.94
CA LEU A 207 30.09 0.52 -4.14
C LEU A 207 30.05 2.01 -3.80
N ASP A 208 30.79 2.82 -4.56
CA ASP A 208 30.71 4.28 -4.43
C ASP A 208 29.42 4.82 -5.06
N ARG A 209 29.16 6.11 -4.83
CA ARG A 209 27.96 6.78 -5.35
C ARG A 209 27.86 6.72 -6.88
N ASN A 210 28.98 6.76 -7.58
CA ASN A 210 29.03 6.75 -9.05
C ASN A 210 28.66 5.38 -9.61
N ALA A 211 29.16 4.30 -9.00
CA ALA A 211 28.81 2.92 -9.34
C ALA A 211 27.31 2.67 -9.14
N LEU A 212 26.74 3.12 -8.01
CA LEU A 212 25.31 3.02 -7.72
C LEU A 212 24.47 3.82 -8.73
N ALA A 213 24.90 5.04 -9.09
CA ALA A 213 24.23 5.84 -10.11
C ALA A 213 24.30 5.19 -11.51
N LYS A 214 25.43 4.58 -11.86
CA LYS A 214 25.61 3.86 -13.13
C LYS A 214 24.71 2.63 -13.18
N PHE A 215 24.62 1.89 -12.07
CA PHE A 215 23.71 0.75 -11.93
C PHE A 215 22.25 1.16 -12.17
N ALA A 216 21.75 2.18 -11.44
CA ALA A 216 20.37 2.64 -11.61
C ALA A 216 20.08 3.15 -13.04
N LYS A 217 21.08 3.70 -13.73
CA LYS A 217 20.98 4.11 -15.15
C LYS A 217 21.07 2.94 -16.14
N GLY A 218 21.55 1.77 -15.72
CA GLY A 218 21.71 0.59 -16.56
C GLY A 218 20.39 -0.10 -16.93
N PHE A 219 19.31 0.21 -16.22
CA PHE A 219 17.97 -0.29 -16.54
C PHE A 219 17.43 0.35 -17.82
N ALA A 220 17.02 -0.49 -18.77
CA ALA A 220 16.47 -0.05 -20.05
C ALA A 220 15.10 0.63 -19.94
N ALA A 221 14.32 0.28 -18.91
CA ALA A 221 12.99 0.84 -18.62
C ALA A 221 12.75 0.83 -17.10
N ASP A 222 11.62 1.41 -16.67
CA ASP A 222 11.19 1.39 -15.28
C ASP A 222 10.83 -0.06 -14.85
N PRO A 223 11.50 -0.64 -13.84
CA PRO A 223 11.20 -1.99 -13.36
C PRO A 223 9.73 -2.17 -12.93
N LEU A 224 9.10 -1.12 -12.40
CA LEU A 224 7.71 -1.15 -11.98
C LEU A 224 6.77 -1.34 -13.17
N GLU A 225 6.94 -0.52 -14.21
CA GLU A 225 6.16 -0.63 -15.44
C GLU A 225 6.36 -1.98 -16.11
N MET A 226 7.60 -2.48 -16.15
CA MET A 226 7.90 -3.81 -16.68
C MET A 226 7.19 -4.91 -15.90
N ARG A 227 7.14 -4.81 -14.56
CA ARG A 227 6.42 -5.78 -13.71
C ARG A 227 4.92 -5.73 -13.93
N GLU A 228 4.33 -4.53 -13.98
CA GLU A 228 2.90 -4.35 -14.25
C GLU A 228 2.54 -4.92 -15.64
N GLN A 229 3.39 -4.72 -16.66
CA GLN A 229 3.22 -5.32 -17.98
C GLN A 229 3.29 -6.86 -17.94
N ARG A 230 4.28 -7.44 -17.24
CA ARG A 230 4.38 -8.91 -17.10
C ARG A 230 3.12 -9.49 -16.43
N LYS A 231 2.66 -8.87 -15.34
CA LYS A 231 1.44 -9.29 -14.62
C LYS A 231 0.17 -9.16 -15.47
N ALA A 232 0.11 -8.19 -16.39
CA ALA A 232 -1.02 -8.04 -17.30
C ALA A 232 -1.03 -9.10 -18.42
N VAL A 233 0.14 -9.62 -18.81
CA VAL A 233 0.29 -10.62 -19.89
C VAL A 233 0.18 -12.05 -19.37
N SER A 234 0.51 -12.30 -18.10
CA SER A 234 0.26 -13.58 -17.43
C SER A 234 -1.19 -13.62 -16.92
N PRO A 235 -2.10 -14.42 -17.50
CA PRO A 235 -3.42 -14.58 -16.91
C PRO A 235 -3.27 -15.17 -15.50
N PRO A 236 -4.18 -14.84 -14.55
CA PRO A 236 -4.18 -15.48 -13.26
C PRO A 236 -4.22 -16.99 -13.49
N SER A 237 -3.27 -17.71 -12.89
CA SER A 237 -3.32 -19.17 -12.89
C SER A 237 -4.67 -19.56 -12.30
N THR A 238 -5.58 -20.03 -13.14
CA THR A 238 -6.68 -20.87 -12.69
C THR A 238 -5.98 -22.02 -11.98
N ASN A 239 -6.02 -22.03 -10.65
CA ASN A 239 -5.58 -23.20 -9.90
C ASN A 239 -6.36 -24.38 -10.48
N LYS A 240 -5.59 -25.28 -11.07
CA LYS A 240 -6.03 -26.62 -11.42
C LYS A 240 -6.30 -27.33 -10.10
N ASP A 241 -7.53 -27.85 -10.02
CA ASP A 241 -8.03 -28.99 -9.22
C ASP A 241 -7.59 -29.13 -7.76
#